data_AF-A0A1I0V6C0-F1
#
_entry.id   AF-A0A1I0V6C0-F1
#
_cell.length_a   1.000
_cell.length_b   1.000
_cell.length_c   1.000
_cell.angle_alpha   90.00
_cell.angle_beta   90.00
_cell.angle_gamma   90.00
#
_symmetry.space_group_name_H-M   'P 1'
#
loop_
_entity.id
_entity.type
_entity.pdbx_description
1 polymer ?
#
loop_
_entity_poly.entity_id
_entity_poly.type
_entity_poly.pdbx_seq_one_letter_code
_entity_poly.pdbx_strand_id
1 'polypeptide(L)'
;MDDRNESPWGFLIFLIIVLVVLGRGYFVEDEVCERDIREMYSIYDSLAVPEQTVEVKLHDRKKWGSSVSLDAEFATSLSDDEIKDFYMQYLTENGWDYHEKDNRYMKDGLRLVVRKKKEGKYSIGIVKFYNYRLANVKE
;
A
#
# COMPACT_ATOMS: atom_id res chain seq x y z
N MET A 1 -46.01 -23.19 -30.29
CA MET A 1 -45.80 -23.38 -28.85
C MET A 1 -44.37 -23.84 -28.70
N ASP A 2 -43.47 -22.91 -28.39
CA ASP A 2 -42.05 -23.20 -28.16
C ASP A 2 -41.79 -23.03 -26.66
N ASP A 3 -42.15 -24.04 -25.87
CA ASP A 3 -41.74 -24.14 -24.47
C ASP A 3 -40.31 -24.65 -24.43
N ARG A 4 -39.36 -23.74 -24.69
CA ARG A 4 -37.95 -23.95 -24.33
C ARG A 4 -37.85 -23.96 -22.81
N ASN A 5 -38.08 -25.12 -22.23
CA ASN A 5 -37.88 -25.37 -20.81
C ASN A 5 -36.36 -25.36 -20.55
N GLU A 6 -35.79 -24.18 -20.32
CA GLU A 6 -34.43 -24.04 -19.81
C GLU A 6 -34.36 -24.78 -18.47
N SER A 7 -33.59 -25.87 -18.44
CA SER A 7 -33.48 -26.72 -17.24
C SER A 7 -32.99 -25.87 -16.07
N PRO A 8 -33.79 -25.70 -15.00
CA PRO A 8 -33.44 -24.82 -13.88
C PRO A 8 -32.15 -25.28 -13.18
N TRP A 9 -31.81 -26.56 -13.32
CA TRP A 9 -30.57 -27.15 -12.81
C TRP A 9 -29.33 -26.69 -13.56
N GLY A 10 -29.42 -26.48 -14.89
CA GLY A 10 -28.31 -25.95 -15.68
C GLY A 10 -27.96 -24.52 -15.28
N PHE A 11 -28.99 -23.68 -15.06
CA PHE A 11 -28.83 -22.32 -14.57
C PHE A 11 -28.27 -22.28 -13.14
N LEU A 12 -28.75 -23.17 -12.26
CA LEU A 12 -28.26 -23.27 -10.88
C LEU A 12 -26.78 -23.70 -10.83
N ILE A 13 -26.38 -24.70 -11.61
CA ILE A 13 -24.99 -25.15 -11.69
C ILE A 13 -24.09 -24.04 -12.24
N PHE A 14 -24.54 -23.33 -13.27
CA PHE A 14 -23.81 -22.17 -13.80
C PHE A 14 -23.60 -21.09 -12.73
N LEU A 15 -24.64 -20.75 -11.96
CA LEU A 15 -24.53 -19.80 -10.85
C LEU A 15 -23.55 -20.26 -9.77
N ILE A 16 -23.56 -21.56 -9.41
CA ILE A 16 -22.62 -22.12 -8.42
C ILE A 16 -21.18 -22.01 -8.94
N ILE A 17 -20.93 -22.36 -10.21
CA ILE A 17 -19.59 -22.26 -10.80
C ILE A 17 -19.12 -20.80 -10.80
N VAL A 18 -19.98 -19.86 -11.20
CA VAL A 18 -19.67 -18.42 -11.17
C VAL A 18 -19.35 -17.96 -9.74
N LEU A 19 -20.14 -18.36 -8.75
CA LEU A 19 -19.90 -18.02 -7.34
C LEU A 19 -18.58 -18.61 -6.82
N VAL A 20 -18.23 -19.84 -7.20
CA VAL A 20 -16.97 -20.48 -6.80
C VAL A 20 -15.77 -19.77 -7.44
N VAL A 21 -15.87 -19.40 -8.72
CA VAL A 21 -14.79 -18.68 -9.42
C VAL A 21 -14.62 -17.27 -8.85
N LEU A 22 -15.72 -16.53 -8.64
CA LEU A 22 -15.68 -15.20 -8.02
C LEU A 22 -15.16 -15.28 -6.57
N GLY A 23 -15.63 -16.26 -5.80
CA GLY A 23 -15.18 -16.48 -4.43
C GLY A 23 -13.69 -16.79 -4.37
N ARG A 24 -13.19 -17.73 -5.19
CA ARG A 24 -11.75 -18.06 -5.23
C ARG A 24 -10.90 -16.88 -5.66
N GLY A 25 -11.34 -16.10 -6.65
CA GLY A 25 -10.65 -14.86 -7.05
C GLY A 25 -10.54 -13.88 -5.89
N TYR A 26 -11.63 -13.67 -5.15
CA TYR A 26 -11.68 -12.79 -3.99
C TYR A 26 -10.75 -13.26 -2.85
N PHE A 27 -10.74 -14.55 -2.52
CA PHE A 27 -9.86 -15.09 -1.47
C PHE A 27 -8.37 -14.96 -1.82
N VAL A 28 -7.99 -15.25 -3.06
CA VAL A 28 -6.59 -15.11 -3.50
C VAL A 28 -6.14 -13.65 -3.46
N GLU A 29 -7.01 -12.70 -3.84
CA GLU A 29 -6.70 -11.27 -3.75
C GLU A 29 -6.52 -10.79 -2.29
N ASP A 30 -7.31 -11.31 -1.34
CA ASP A 30 -7.17 -10.94 0.07
C ASP A 30 -5.87 -11.48 0.68
N GLU A 31 -5.53 -12.74 0.38
CA GLU A 31 -4.28 -13.37 0.85
C GLU A 31 -3.05 -12.60 0.38
N VAL A 32 -3.04 -12.15 -0.88
CA VAL A 32 -1.97 -11.31 -1.42
C VAL A 32 -1.93 -9.96 -0.70
N CYS A 33 -3.09 -9.31 -0.51
CA CYS A 33 -3.15 -8.04 0.20
C CYS A 33 -2.67 -8.16 1.65
N GLU A 34 -3.04 -9.22 2.37
CA GLU A 34 -2.59 -9.46 3.74
C GLU A 34 -1.10 -9.71 3.84
N ARG A 35 -0.56 -10.56 2.96
CA ARG A 35 0.89 -10.82 2.92
C ARG A 35 1.67 -9.54 2.69
N ASP A 36 1.23 -8.73 1.73
CA ASP A 36 1.93 -7.50 1.35
C ASP A 36 1.77 -6.41 2.43
N ILE A 37 0.67 -6.40 3.19
CA ILE A 37 0.56 -5.56 4.40
C ILE A 37 1.54 -6.01 5.47
N ARG A 38 1.69 -7.31 5.73
CA ARG A 38 2.69 -7.81 6.70
C ARG A 38 4.12 -7.43 6.28
N GLU A 39 4.42 -7.49 4.99
CA GLU A 39 5.69 -7.01 4.44
C GLU A 39 5.89 -5.52 4.75
N MET A 40 4.85 -4.68 4.58
CA MET A 40 4.92 -3.25 4.93
C MET A 40 5.15 -3.02 6.42
N TYR A 41 4.50 -3.79 7.31
CA TYR A 41 4.77 -3.72 8.74
C TYR A 41 6.22 -4.09 9.06
N SER A 42 6.76 -5.12 8.42
CA SER A 42 8.18 -5.47 8.61
C SER A 42 9.12 -4.36 8.17
N ILE A 43 8.81 -3.64 7.08
CA ILE A 43 9.58 -2.48 6.64
C ILE A 43 9.45 -1.34 7.64
N TYR A 44 8.23 -1.08 8.11
CA TYR A 44 7.94 -0.06 9.11
C TYR A 44 8.70 -0.30 10.41
N ASP A 45 8.68 -1.53 10.93
CA ASP A 45 9.38 -1.91 12.16
C ASP A 45 10.91 -1.79 12.03
N SER A 46 11.43 -1.94 10.80
CA SER A 46 12.85 -1.72 10.49
C SER A 46 13.19 -0.25 10.21
N LEU A 47 12.21 0.65 10.16
CA LEU A 47 12.42 2.03 9.81
C LEU A 47 12.98 2.80 11.01
N ALA A 48 14.12 3.47 10.84
CA ALA A 48 14.60 4.38 11.86
C ALA A 48 13.67 5.60 11.96
N VAL A 49 13.39 6.00 13.19
CA VAL A 49 12.60 7.20 13.51
C VAL A 49 13.56 8.22 14.14
N PRO A 50 13.58 9.49 13.67
CA PRO A 50 14.42 10.52 14.26
C PRO A 50 14.20 10.67 15.75
N GLU A 51 15.25 11.02 16.48
CA GLU A 51 15.10 11.41 17.89
C GLU A 51 14.10 12.57 18.04
N GLN A 52 13.45 12.68 19.21
CA GLN A 52 12.42 13.68 19.49
C GLN A 52 11.13 13.53 18.67
N THR A 53 10.89 12.33 18.15
CA THR A 53 9.68 11.99 17.41
C THR A 53 8.86 10.93 18.15
N VAL A 54 7.54 11.08 18.16
CA VAL A 54 6.59 10.15 18.79
C VAL A 54 5.56 9.72 17.75
N GLU A 55 5.31 8.41 17.65
CA GLU A 55 4.22 7.88 16.85
C GLU A 55 2.87 8.31 17.42
N VAL A 56 2.03 8.89 16.58
CA VAL A 56 0.68 9.34 16.94
C VAL A 56 -0.36 8.35 16.46
N LYS A 57 -0.17 7.80 15.25
CA LYS A 57 -1.15 6.93 14.62
C LYS A 57 -0.50 6.07 13.56
N LEU A 58 -0.81 4.78 13.59
CA LEU A 58 -0.53 3.86 12.50
C LEU A 58 -1.85 3.31 11.94
N HIS A 59 -1.99 3.31 10.62
CA HIS A 59 -3.15 2.68 9.99
C HIS A 59 -2.82 2.17 8.59
N ASP A 60 -3.40 1.02 8.27
CA ASP A 60 -3.33 0.42 6.95
C ASP A 60 -4.60 0.74 6.15
N ARG A 61 -4.47 0.63 4.82
CA ARG A 61 -5.60 0.76 3.89
C ARG A 61 -5.42 -0.26 2.77
N LYS A 62 -6.43 -1.12 2.62
CA LYS A 62 -6.59 -2.02 1.47
C LYS A 62 -7.49 -1.36 0.42
N LYS A 63 -7.01 -1.26 -0.82
CA LYS A 63 -7.85 -0.92 -1.98
C LYS A 63 -7.76 -2.08 -2.99
N TRP A 64 -8.78 -2.93 -2.95
CA TRP A 64 -8.93 -4.13 -3.78
C TRP A 64 -8.62 -3.87 -5.26
N GLY A 65 -7.83 -4.76 -5.87
CA GLY A 65 -7.40 -4.67 -7.27
C GLY A 65 -6.49 -3.48 -7.64
N SER A 66 -6.06 -2.67 -6.65
CA SER A 66 -5.34 -1.41 -6.90
C SER A 66 -4.05 -1.31 -6.10
N SER A 67 -4.14 -1.30 -4.77
CA SER A 67 -3.00 -1.00 -3.90
C SER A 67 -3.27 -1.36 -2.44
N VAL A 68 -2.21 -1.66 -1.71
CA VAL A 68 -2.19 -1.60 -0.25
C VAL A 68 -1.27 -0.48 0.20
N SER A 69 -1.56 0.10 1.36
CA SER A 69 -0.72 1.15 1.95
C SER A 69 -0.75 1.12 3.46
N LEU A 70 0.37 1.49 4.07
CA LEU A 70 0.54 1.72 5.50
C LEU A 70 0.94 3.20 5.70
N ASP A 71 0.21 3.95 6.52
CA ASP A 71 0.50 5.35 6.81
C ASP A 71 0.66 5.55 8.32
N ALA A 72 1.87 5.97 8.69
CA ALA A 72 2.29 6.26 10.06
C ALA A 72 2.41 7.78 10.24
N GLU A 73 1.67 8.35 11.19
CA GLU A 73 1.73 9.77 11.56
C GLU A 73 2.56 9.93 12.83
N PHE A 74 3.45 10.92 12.78
CA PHE A 74 4.38 11.24 13.85
C PHE A 74 4.23 12.69 14.28
N ALA A 75 4.44 12.94 15.58
CA ALA A 75 4.64 14.25 16.15
C ALA A 75 6.12 14.45 16.47
N THR A 76 6.68 15.60 16.14
CA THR A 76 8.11 15.88 16.30
C THR A 76 8.36 17.36 16.55
N SER A 77 9.45 17.66 17.25
CA SER A 77 10.00 19.01 17.39
C SER A 77 10.93 19.40 16.23
N LEU A 78 11.31 18.44 15.38
CA LEU A 78 12.22 18.66 14.26
C LEU A 78 11.57 19.49 13.15
N SER A 79 12.41 20.26 12.47
CA SER A 79 12.03 20.97 11.24
C SER A 79 11.86 20.00 10.06
N ASP A 80 11.18 20.46 9.02
CA ASP A 80 10.96 19.64 7.82
C ASP A 80 12.27 19.26 7.13
N ASP A 81 13.26 20.16 7.13
CA ASP A 81 14.57 19.93 6.53
C ASP A 81 15.34 18.86 7.30
N GLU A 82 15.31 18.89 8.63
CA GLU A 82 15.94 17.85 9.47
C GLU A 82 15.30 16.47 9.24
N ILE A 83 13.97 16.40 9.13
CA ILE A 83 13.25 15.16 8.82
C ILE A 83 13.63 14.65 7.44
N LYS A 84 13.67 15.56 6.45
CA LYS A 84 14.00 15.21 5.07
C LYS A 84 15.44 14.70 4.97
N ASP A 85 16.40 15.39 5.55
CA ASP A 85 17.81 15.02 5.52
C ASP A 85 18.05 13.69 6.23
N PHE A 86 17.39 13.46 7.37
CA PHE A 86 17.43 12.18 8.07
C PHE A 86 16.96 11.02 7.18
N TYR A 87 15.77 11.12 6.57
CA TYR A 87 15.25 10.04 5.73
C TYR A 87 15.99 9.92 4.41
N MET A 88 16.50 11.01 3.86
CA MET A 88 17.31 11.00 2.65
C MET A 88 18.60 10.21 2.89
N GLN A 89 19.29 10.46 4.00
CA GLN A 89 20.47 9.69 4.38
C GLN A 89 20.12 8.24 4.67
N TYR A 90 19.19 8.00 5.60
CA TYR A 90 18.85 6.65 6.06
C TYR A 90 18.36 5.74 4.93
N LEU A 91 17.43 6.21 4.09
CA LEU A 91 16.84 5.38 3.05
C LEU A 91 17.82 5.12 1.91
N THR A 92 18.64 6.10 1.53
CA THR A 92 19.68 5.91 0.50
C THR A 92 20.71 4.88 0.96
N GLU A 93 21.16 4.94 2.22
CA GLU A 93 22.08 3.95 2.81
C GLU A 93 21.48 2.53 2.84
N ASN A 94 20.15 2.42 2.97
CA ASN A 94 19.42 1.15 2.97
C ASN A 94 18.96 0.70 1.57
N GLY A 95 19.52 1.31 0.51
CA GLY A 95 19.30 0.91 -0.88
C GLY A 95 17.92 1.27 -1.44
N TRP A 96 17.32 2.37 -0.96
CA TRP A 96 16.15 2.96 -1.59
C TRP A 96 16.56 4.03 -2.59
N ASP A 97 15.91 4.02 -3.76
CA ASP A 97 16.15 5.00 -4.82
C ASP A 97 15.30 6.26 -4.60
N TYR A 98 15.95 7.40 -4.41
CA TYR A 98 15.28 8.69 -4.25
C TYR A 98 14.90 9.31 -5.60
N HIS A 99 13.64 9.72 -5.74
CA HIS A 99 13.12 10.43 -6.90
C HIS A 99 12.69 11.85 -6.50
N GLU A 100 13.51 12.83 -6.87
CA GLU A 100 13.37 14.23 -6.47
C GLU A 100 12.03 14.87 -6.89
N LYS A 101 11.55 14.57 -8.11
CA LYS A 101 10.33 15.16 -8.68
C LYS A 101 9.10 15.00 -7.79
N ASP A 102 9.01 13.90 -7.05
CA ASP A 102 7.86 13.55 -6.24
C ASP A 102 8.20 13.32 -4.76
N ASN A 103 9.43 13.63 -4.32
CA ASN A 103 9.95 13.37 -2.98
C ASN A 103 9.61 11.94 -2.48
N ARG A 104 9.86 10.95 -3.33
CA ARG A 104 9.49 9.54 -3.09
C ARG A 104 10.70 8.64 -3.17
N TYR A 105 10.66 7.57 -2.39
CA TYR A 105 11.66 6.52 -2.35
C TYR A 105 11.07 5.24 -2.94
N MET A 106 11.81 4.57 -3.81
CA MET A 106 11.36 3.34 -4.46
C MET A 106 12.30 2.19 -4.13
N LYS A 107 11.74 1.01 -3.86
CA LYS A 107 12.50 -0.23 -3.67
C LYS A 107 11.60 -1.42 -3.96
N ASP A 108 12.00 -2.32 -4.86
CA ASP A 108 11.28 -3.57 -5.17
C ASP A 108 9.77 -3.38 -5.49
N GLY A 109 9.42 -2.27 -6.15
CA GLY A 109 8.02 -1.93 -6.48
C GLY A 109 7.20 -1.32 -5.33
N LEU A 110 7.80 -1.17 -4.15
CA LEU A 110 7.28 -0.38 -3.03
C LEU A 110 7.65 1.08 -3.23
N ARG A 111 6.76 1.95 -2.75
CA ARG A 111 6.94 3.40 -2.68
C ARG A 111 6.85 3.84 -1.23
N LEU A 112 7.86 4.55 -0.74
CA LEU A 112 7.84 5.23 0.54
C LEU A 112 7.82 6.75 0.31
N VAL A 113 6.90 7.44 0.99
CA VAL A 113 6.76 8.89 0.90
C VAL A 113 6.77 9.49 2.29
N VAL A 114 7.66 10.44 2.53
CA VAL A 114 7.67 11.27 3.73
C VAL A 114 6.90 12.56 3.43
N ARG A 115 5.80 12.79 4.14
CA ARG A 115 4.88 13.92 3.91
C ARG A 115 4.84 14.82 5.13
N LYS A 116 5.03 16.11 4.90
CA LYS A 116 4.67 17.13 5.90
C LYS A 116 3.15 17.14 6.11
N LYS A 117 2.71 17.25 7.37
CA LYS A 117 1.31 17.53 7.70
C LYS A 117 1.15 18.95 8.23
N LYS A 118 0.79 19.11 9.50
CA LYS A 118 0.69 20.39 10.20
C LYS A 118 1.98 20.62 10.99
N GLU A 119 2.15 21.83 11.51
CA GLU A 119 3.31 22.17 12.34
C GLU A 119 3.54 21.14 13.45
N GLY A 120 4.78 20.67 13.57
CA GLY A 120 5.18 19.61 14.50
C GLY A 120 4.70 18.20 14.12
N LYS A 121 4.26 17.96 12.88
CA LYS A 121 3.81 16.63 12.42
C LYS A 121 4.23 16.28 11.00
N TYR A 122 4.60 15.02 10.81
CA TYR A 122 4.82 14.43 9.50
C TYR A 122 4.21 13.04 9.42
N SER A 123 4.11 12.47 8.22
CA SER A 123 3.72 11.08 8.04
C SER A 123 4.62 10.34 7.06
N ILE A 124 4.68 9.03 7.23
CA ILE A 124 5.38 8.11 6.33
C ILE A 124 4.34 7.17 5.75
N GLY A 125 4.20 7.23 4.43
CA GLY A 125 3.34 6.34 3.67
C GLY A 125 4.15 5.32 2.90
N ILE A 126 3.98 4.04 3.22
CA ILE A 126 4.48 2.91 2.42
C ILE A 126 3.33 2.42 1.55
N VAL A 127 3.55 2.27 0.25
CA VAL A 127 2.51 1.90 -0.73
C VAL A 127 3.04 0.89 -1.73
N LYS A 128 2.24 -0.13 -2.03
CA LYS A 128 2.48 -1.11 -3.09
C LYS A 128 1.31 -1.06 -4.05
N PHE A 129 1.61 -0.86 -5.33
CA PHE A 129 0.61 -0.81 -6.39
C PHE A 129 0.57 -2.15 -7.11
N TYR A 130 -0.61 -2.73 -7.26
CA TYR A 130 -0.81 -3.98 -8.00
C TYR A 130 -1.09 -3.75 -9.49
N ASN A 131 -1.35 -2.50 -9.87
CA ASN A 131 -1.70 -2.13 -11.23
C ASN A 131 -0.59 -1.29 -11.88
N TYR A 132 0.02 -1.83 -12.94
CA TYR A 132 1.16 -1.25 -13.67
C TYR A 132 0.90 0.18 -14.18
N ARG A 133 -0.37 0.54 -14.44
CA ARG A 133 -0.76 1.90 -14.86
C ARG A 133 -0.69 2.96 -13.76
N LEU A 134 -0.78 2.58 -12.48
CA LEU A 134 -0.73 3.50 -11.33
C LEU A 134 0.68 3.60 -10.72
N ALA A 135 1.49 2.54 -10.85
CA ALA A 135 2.91 2.58 -10.51
C ALA A 135 3.66 3.61 -11.40
N ASN A 136 3.25 3.74 -12.66
CA ASN A 136 3.82 4.60 -13.70
C ASN A 136 2.88 5.75 -14.14
N VAL A 137 2.24 6.47 -13.21
CA VAL A 137 1.71 7.79 -13.57
C VAL A 137 2.92 8.63 -13.99
N LYS A 138 2.91 8.95 -15.28
CA LYS A 138 4.04 9.22 -16.17
C LYS A 138 4.88 10.44 -15.76
N GLU A 139 6.16 10.31 -16.13
CA GLU A 139 7.11 11.36 -16.50
C GLU A 139 6.46 12.60 -17.13
#